data_AF-A0A8T0JY14-F1
#
_entry.id   AF-A0A8T0JY14-F1
#
_cell.length_a   1.000
_cell.length_b   1.000
_cell.length_c   1.000
_cell.angle_alpha   90.00
_cell.angle_beta   90.00
_cell.angle_gamma   90.00
#
_symmetry.space_group_name_H-M   'P 1'
#
loop_
_entity.id
_entity.type
_entity.pdbx_description
1 polymer ?
#
loop_
_entity_poly.entity_id
_entity_poly.type
_entity_poly.pdbx_seq_one_letter_code
_entity_poly.pdbx_strand_id
1 'polypeptide(L)'
;MEQVMMIFVSLVFFDLVVSAICGNTLAPALYLFGDSSIDNGNNNLLPTLARANFFPYGIDFPRGSTGRFTNGKTIADFIAEYLGLPYPPPYISMGSSRSLTGINYASASCGILPETGANFPFCNK
;
A
#
# COMPACT_ATOMS: atom_id res chain seq x y z
N MET A 1 -10.86 11.11 49.14
CA MET A 1 -10.43 12.08 48.10
C MET A 1 -9.32 11.51 47.23
N GLU A 2 -8.27 10.89 47.80
CA GLU A 2 -7.17 10.30 47.02
C GLU A 2 -7.60 9.20 46.04
N GLN A 3 -8.48 8.30 46.46
CA GLN A 3 -8.96 7.21 45.59
C GLN A 3 -9.79 7.73 44.40
N VAL A 4 -10.57 8.79 44.61
CA VAL A 4 -11.34 9.47 43.56
C VAL A 4 -10.39 10.20 42.58
N MET A 5 -9.34 10.83 43.11
CA MET A 5 -8.31 11.48 42.31
C MET A 5 -7.51 10.48 41.45
N MET A 6 -7.15 9.32 41.99
CA MET A 6 -6.48 8.27 41.23
C MET A 6 -7.35 7.74 40.09
N ILE A 7 -8.64 7.48 40.33
CA ILE A 7 -9.59 7.05 39.28
C ILE A 7 -9.66 8.09 38.17
N PHE A 8 -9.76 9.38 38.52
CA PHE A 8 -9.81 10.46 37.54
C PHE A 8 -8.53 10.54 36.68
N VAL A 9 -7.35 10.42 37.31
CA VAL A 9 -6.06 10.38 36.60
C VAL A 9 -6.00 9.17 35.67
N SER A 10 -6.43 7.98 36.12
CA SER A 10 -6.47 6.78 35.28
C SER A 10 -7.40 6.92 34.08
N LEU A 11 -8.57 7.55 34.24
CA LEU A 11 -9.51 7.80 33.14
C LEU A 11 -8.93 8.78 32.12
N VAL A 12 -8.33 9.89 32.57
CA VAL A 12 -7.67 10.86 31.68
C VAL A 12 -6.51 10.21 30.93
N PHE A 13 -5.71 9.37 31.59
CA PHE A 13 -4.62 8.65 30.96
C PHE A 13 -5.13 7.64 29.93
N PHE A 14 -6.24 6.94 30.25
CA PHE A 14 -6.89 6.02 29.33
C PHE A 14 -7.43 6.73 28.09
N ASP A 15 -8.13 7.86 28.25
CA ASP A 15 -8.65 8.66 27.13
C ASP A 15 -7.52 9.22 26.25
N LEU A 16 -6.42 9.65 26.87
CA LEU A 16 -5.23 10.11 26.14
C LEU A 16 -4.59 8.98 25.32
N VAL A 17 -4.49 7.79 25.90
CA VAL A 17 -3.97 6.59 25.22
C VAL A 17 -4.91 6.18 24.08
N VAL A 18 -6.23 6.16 24.31
CA VAL A 18 -7.22 5.84 23.27
C VAL A 18 -7.15 6.84 22.12
N SER A 19 -7.13 8.15 22.39
CA SER A 19 -6.99 9.16 21.32
C SER A 19 -5.68 9.04 20.54
N ALA A 20 -4.57 8.66 21.20
CA ALA A 20 -3.30 8.44 20.52
C ALA A 20 -3.31 7.20 19.61
N ILE A 21 -4.09 6.17 19.94
CA ILE A 21 -4.22 4.94 19.15
C ILE A 21 -5.27 5.11 18.04
N CYS A 22 -6.35 5.83 18.34
CA CYS A 22 -7.40 6.20 17.40
C CYS A 22 -6.96 7.40 16.57
N GLY A 23 -5.96 7.20 15.70
CA GLY A 23 -5.57 8.21 14.73
C GLY A 23 -6.75 8.63 13.86
N ASN A 24 -6.94 9.94 13.67
CA ASN A 24 -7.89 10.47 12.68
C ASN A 24 -7.40 10.09 11.28
N THR A 25 -7.85 8.94 10.77
CA THR A 25 -7.56 8.56 9.39
C THR A 25 -8.26 9.54 8.45
N LEU A 26 -7.49 10.18 7.57
CA LEU A 26 -7.99 11.18 6.64
C LEU A 26 -8.88 10.56 5.55
N ALA A 27 -8.72 9.25 5.29
CA ALA A 27 -9.53 8.48 4.37
C ALA A 27 -9.56 7.01 4.81
N PRO A 28 -10.73 6.34 4.81
CA PRO A 28 -10.88 4.98 5.33
C PRO A 28 -10.18 3.90 4.48
N ALA A 29 -9.85 4.20 3.23
CA ALA A 29 -9.24 3.25 2.31
C ALA A 29 -8.46 3.96 1.17
N LEU A 30 -7.51 3.25 0.57
CA LEU A 30 -6.73 3.70 -0.58
C LEU A 30 -6.73 2.66 -1.71
N TYR A 31 -7.46 2.95 -2.79
CA TYR A 31 -7.47 2.13 -4.00
C TYR A 31 -6.61 2.77 -5.08
N LEU A 32 -5.70 1.99 -5.66
CA LEU A 32 -4.67 2.49 -6.56
C LEU A 32 -4.85 1.93 -7.96
N PHE A 33 -4.79 2.79 -8.96
CA PHE A 33 -4.86 2.45 -10.38
C PHE A 33 -3.74 3.20 -11.10
N GLY A 34 -2.99 2.50 -11.94
CA GLY A 34 -1.85 3.10 -12.63
C GLY A 34 -0.93 2.07 -13.25
N ASP A 35 0.33 2.45 -13.38
CA ASP A 35 1.37 1.69 -14.05
C ASP A 35 2.53 1.33 -13.08
N SER A 36 3.75 1.18 -13.61
CA SER A 36 4.97 0.91 -12.85
C SER A 36 5.24 1.90 -11.71
N SER A 37 4.79 3.16 -11.84
CA SER A 37 5.09 4.20 -10.84
C SER A 37 4.47 3.91 -9.47
N ILE A 38 3.41 3.10 -9.42
CA ILE A 38 2.75 2.71 -8.18
C ILE A 38 2.47 1.20 -8.08
N ASP A 39 2.88 0.39 -9.06
CA ASP A 39 2.85 -1.07 -8.97
C ASP A 39 3.71 -1.54 -7.79
N ASN A 40 3.17 -2.46 -6.99
CA ASN A 40 3.81 -3.03 -5.82
C ASN A 40 4.05 -4.54 -5.91
N GLY A 41 3.92 -5.12 -7.11
CA GLY A 41 4.18 -6.53 -7.38
C GLY A 41 3.10 -7.25 -8.15
N ASN A 42 2.14 -6.55 -8.75
CA ASN A 42 1.13 -7.16 -9.61
C ASN A 42 1.77 -7.86 -10.80
N ASN A 43 2.76 -7.25 -11.43
CA ASN A 43 3.40 -7.85 -12.59
C ASN A 43 4.22 -9.12 -12.30
N ASN A 44 4.50 -9.42 -11.02
CA ASN A 44 5.27 -10.60 -10.65
C ASN A 44 4.56 -11.91 -11.03
N LEU A 45 3.23 -11.90 -11.07
CA LEU A 45 2.39 -13.06 -11.41
C LEU A 45 1.85 -13.03 -12.84
N LEU A 46 2.25 -12.05 -13.66
CA LEU A 46 1.86 -11.96 -15.06
C LEU A 46 2.96 -12.48 -15.99
N PRO A 47 2.64 -13.05 -17.17
CA PRO A 47 3.62 -13.48 -18.16
C PRO A 47 4.23 -12.29 -18.94
N THR A 48 4.76 -11.30 -18.22
CA THR A 48 5.37 -10.07 -18.76
C THR A 48 6.86 -9.96 -18.41
N LEU A 49 7.62 -9.18 -19.17
CA LEU A 49 8.98 -8.79 -18.81
C LEU A 49 9.01 -7.52 -17.95
N ALA A 50 7.91 -6.77 -17.89
CA ALA A 50 7.78 -5.58 -17.06
C ALA A 50 7.64 -5.96 -15.59
N ARG A 51 8.71 -6.45 -14.95
CA ARG A 51 8.76 -6.84 -13.53
C ARG A 51 9.90 -6.10 -12.83
N ALA A 52 9.77 -5.96 -11.51
CA ALA A 52 10.78 -5.35 -10.64
C ALA A 52 11.01 -6.19 -9.36
N ASN A 53 10.92 -7.52 -9.48
CA ASN A 53 11.16 -8.47 -8.39
C ASN A 53 12.62 -8.97 -8.35
N PHE A 54 13.56 -8.14 -8.79
CA PHE A 54 14.99 -8.44 -8.84
C PHE A 54 15.82 -7.21 -8.49
N PHE A 55 17.08 -7.42 -8.09
CA PHE A 55 18.03 -6.36 -7.76
C PHE A 55 18.33 -5.47 -8.99
N PRO A 56 18.45 -4.13 -8.86
CA PRO A 56 18.55 -3.35 -7.62
C PRO A 56 17.22 -2.90 -7.00
N TYR A 57 16.08 -3.26 -7.59
CA TYR A 57 14.78 -2.83 -7.06
C TYR A 57 14.55 -3.37 -5.65
N GLY A 58 13.95 -2.55 -4.79
CA GLY A 58 13.69 -2.93 -3.40
C GLY A 58 14.91 -3.01 -2.47
N ILE A 59 16.12 -2.57 -2.90
CA ILE A 59 17.32 -2.55 -2.03
C ILE A 59 17.12 -1.75 -0.72
N ASP A 60 16.32 -0.67 -0.76
CA ASP A 60 15.98 0.19 0.38
C ASP A 60 14.60 -0.14 0.97
N PHE A 61 13.91 -1.17 0.45
CA PHE A 61 12.60 -1.60 0.97
C PHE A 61 12.77 -2.72 2.00
N PRO A 62 12.12 -2.67 3.18
CA PRO A 62 12.33 -3.67 4.25
C PRO A 62 12.10 -5.13 3.85
N ARG A 63 11.30 -5.38 2.81
CA ARG A 63 11.00 -6.74 2.30
C ARG A 63 11.79 -7.10 1.03
N GLY A 64 12.77 -6.29 0.63
CA GLY A 64 13.53 -6.48 -0.60
C GLY A 64 12.72 -6.20 -1.88
N SER A 65 13.12 -6.85 -2.97
CA SER A 65 12.51 -6.71 -4.31
C SER A 65 11.09 -7.26 -4.35
N THR A 66 10.11 -6.41 -4.05
CA THR A 66 8.68 -6.78 -4.02
C THR A 66 7.97 -6.64 -5.38
N GLY A 67 8.62 -6.04 -6.38
CA GLY A 67 7.97 -5.65 -7.64
C GLY A 67 7.63 -4.15 -7.74
N ARG A 68 8.09 -3.35 -6.77
CA ARG A 68 8.11 -1.89 -6.88
C ARG A 68 9.24 -1.45 -7.81
N PHE A 69 8.95 -0.59 -8.79
CA PHE A 69 9.93 -0.08 -9.76
C PHE A 69 10.81 1.04 -9.18
N THR A 70 11.23 0.86 -7.92
CA THR A 70 12.01 1.81 -7.13
C THR A 70 12.97 1.03 -6.21
N ASN A 71 14.00 1.69 -5.69
CA ASN A 71 14.84 1.09 -4.66
C ASN A 71 14.06 0.83 -3.36
N GLY A 72 13.07 1.66 -3.04
CA GLY A 72 12.32 1.58 -1.79
C GLY A 72 10.82 1.67 -2.01
N LYS A 73 10.19 2.57 -1.27
CA LYS A 73 8.76 2.91 -1.33
C LYS A 73 8.41 3.64 -2.63
N THR A 74 7.20 3.42 -3.14
CA THR A 74 6.58 4.25 -4.19
C THR A 74 5.85 5.44 -3.57
N ILE A 75 5.40 6.38 -4.41
CA ILE A 75 4.55 7.50 -3.95
C ILE A 75 3.27 7.01 -3.26
N ALA A 76 2.71 5.89 -3.71
CA ALA A 76 1.51 5.31 -3.11
C ALA A 76 1.76 4.78 -1.70
N ASP A 77 2.95 4.25 -1.41
CA ASP A 77 3.31 3.84 -0.05
C ASP A 77 3.40 5.04 0.88
N PHE A 78 4.03 6.15 0.43
CA PHE A 78 4.09 7.38 1.22
C PHE A 78 2.69 7.96 1.49
N ILE A 79 1.78 7.90 0.50
CA ILE A 79 0.38 8.29 0.69
C ILE A 79 -0.31 7.38 1.73
N ALA A 80 -0.11 6.05 1.66
CA ALA A 80 -0.67 5.13 2.65
C ALA A 80 -0.18 5.45 4.07
N GLU A 81 1.12 5.74 4.25
CA GLU A 81 1.67 6.16 5.55
C GLU A 81 1.07 7.47 6.05
N TYR A 82 0.94 8.45 5.15
CA TYR A 82 0.33 9.73 5.48
C TYR A 82 -1.15 9.59 5.92
N LEU A 83 -1.88 8.65 5.31
CA LEU A 83 -3.28 8.35 5.66
C LEU A 83 -3.42 7.45 6.91
N GLY A 84 -2.31 6.94 7.46
CA GLY A 84 -2.33 5.95 8.54
C GLY A 84 -2.89 4.59 8.11
N LEU A 85 -2.83 4.27 6.82
CA LEU A 85 -3.35 3.04 6.24
C LEU A 85 -2.22 2.00 6.02
N PRO A 86 -2.53 0.69 6.06
CA PRO A 86 -1.59 -0.32 5.59
C PRO A 86 -1.33 -0.15 4.08
N TYR A 87 -0.18 -0.60 3.59
CA TYR A 87 0.10 -0.60 2.16
C TYR A 87 -0.92 -1.47 1.42
N PRO A 88 -1.66 -0.93 0.43
CA PRO A 88 -2.63 -1.71 -0.32
C PRO A 88 -1.96 -2.91 -1.00
N PRO A 89 -2.44 -4.15 -0.80
CA PRO A 89 -1.82 -5.33 -1.40
C PRO A 89 -1.99 -5.38 -2.93
N PRO A 90 -1.11 -6.09 -3.68
CA PRO A 90 -1.28 -6.27 -5.12
C PRO A 90 -2.52 -7.10 -5.40
N TYR A 91 -3.43 -6.57 -6.23
CA TYR A 91 -4.68 -7.19 -6.62
C TYR A 91 -4.53 -8.66 -7.03
N ILE A 92 -3.56 -8.97 -7.90
CA ILE A 92 -3.42 -10.31 -8.47
C ILE A 92 -3.03 -11.38 -7.44
N SER A 93 -2.40 -10.97 -6.33
CA SER A 93 -2.02 -11.87 -5.24
C SER A 93 -3.16 -12.16 -4.25
N MET A 94 -4.31 -11.48 -4.36
CA MET A 94 -5.39 -11.54 -3.38
C MET A 94 -6.27 -12.78 -3.49
N GLY A 95 -6.36 -13.42 -4.66
CA GLY A 95 -7.28 -14.53 -4.88
C GLY A 95 -8.73 -14.14 -4.53
N SER A 96 -9.35 -14.84 -3.57
CA SER A 96 -10.69 -14.53 -3.04
C SER A 96 -10.69 -13.57 -1.84
N SER A 97 -9.52 -13.18 -1.34
CA SER A 97 -9.38 -12.25 -0.22
C SER A 97 -9.88 -10.85 -0.60
N ARG A 98 -10.41 -10.12 0.38
CA ARG A 98 -10.85 -8.74 0.22
C ARG A 98 -10.18 -7.86 1.27
N SER A 99 -9.67 -6.71 0.83
CA SER A 99 -9.10 -5.70 1.72
C SER A 99 -10.10 -4.57 1.87
N LEU A 100 -10.50 -4.28 3.11
CA LEU A 100 -11.42 -3.18 3.42
C LEU A 100 -10.74 -1.81 3.36
N THR A 101 -9.41 -1.79 3.49
CA THR A 101 -8.59 -0.56 3.54
C THR A 101 -7.94 -0.22 2.20
N GLY A 102 -8.27 -0.95 1.13
CA GLY A 102 -7.81 -0.66 -0.21
C GLY A 102 -7.03 -1.78 -0.89
N ILE A 103 -6.92 -1.69 -2.22
CA ILE A 103 -6.24 -2.66 -3.10
C ILE A 103 -5.43 -1.89 -4.15
N ASN A 104 -4.28 -2.42 -4.54
CA ASN A 104 -3.49 -1.89 -5.63
C ASN A 104 -3.74 -2.67 -6.94
N TYR A 105 -4.36 -2.01 -7.92
CA TYR A 105 -4.63 -2.54 -9.27
C TYR A 105 -3.58 -2.10 -10.29
N ALA A 106 -2.60 -1.27 -9.91
CA ALA A 106 -1.60 -0.79 -10.84
C ALA A 106 -0.74 -1.91 -11.41
N SER A 107 -0.39 -1.81 -12.69
CA SER A 107 0.35 -2.85 -13.38
C SER A 107 1.32 -2.23 -14.37
N ALA A 108 2.61 -2.55 -14.24
CA ALA A 108 3.62 -1.98 -15.09
C ALA A 108 3.38 -2.25 -16.58
N SER A 109 3.68 -1.24 -17.39
CA SER A 109 3.39 -1.20 -18.82
C SER A 109 1.91 -1.22 -19.21
N CYS A 110 0.96 -1.09 -18.25
CA CYS A 110 -0.39 -0.72 -18.61
C CYS A 110 -0.41 0.72 -19.13
N GLY A 111 -0.85 0.89 -20.36
CA GLY A 111 -1.16 2.19 -20.95
C GLY A 111 -2.66 2.43 -21.02
N ILE A 112 -3.07 3.71 -21.07
CA ILE A 112 -4.47 4.10 -21.23
C ILE A 112 -4.99 3.73 -22.63
N LEU A 113 -4.16 3.95 -23.65
CA LEU A 113 -4.49 3.64 -25.04
C LEU A 113 -3.98 2.23 -25.42
N PRO A 114 -4.67 1.50 -26.31
CA PRO A 114 -4.23 0.17 -26.76
C PRO A 114 -2.78 0.12 -27.24
N GLU A 115 -2.32 1.19 -27.89
CA GLU A 115 -0.97 1.29 -28.47
C GLU A 115 0.10 1.47 -27.38
N THR A 116 -0.25 2.13 -26.27
CA THR A 116 0.70 2.52 -25.22
C THR A 116 1.14 1.38 -24.30
N GLY A 117 0.50 0.21 -24.40
CA GLY A 117 0.90 -1.04 -23.73
C GLY A 117 1.22 -2.20 -24.68
N ALA A 118 1.23 -1.95 -25.99
CA ALA A 118 1.28 -3.02 -27.01
C ALA A 118 2.55 -3.89 -26.93
N ASN A 119 3.67 -3.30 -26.50
CA ASN A 119 4.96 -4.00 -26.37
C ASN A 119 4.98 -4.99 -25.19
N PHE A 120 4.11 -4.80 -24.18
CA PHE A 120 3.96 -5.70 -23.04
C PHE A 120 2.46 -5.92 -22.75
N PRO A 121 1.80 -6.78 -23.54
CA PRO A 121 0.34 -6.89 -23.56
C PRO A 121 -0.27 -7.48 -22.27
N PHE A 122 0.57 -8.08 -21.42
CA PHE A 122 0.15 -8.68 -20.16
C PHE A 122 0.25 -7.66 -19.04
N CYS A 123 -0.88 -7.03 -18.74
CA CYS A 123 -1.04 -6.08 -17.66
C CYS A 123 -2.44 -6.25 -17.03
N ASN A 124 -2.62 -5.92 -15.75
CA ASN A 124 -3.92 -6.03 -15.08
C ASN A 124 -4.84 -4.92 -15.61
N LYS A 125 -5.81 -5.29 -16.46
CA LYS A 125 -6.93 -4.42 -16.84
C LYS A 125 -8.17 -4.74 -16.01
#